data_AF-A0A933N9J6-F1
#
_entry.id   AF-A0A933N9J6-F1
#
_cell.length_a   1.000
_cell.length_b   1.000
_cell.length_c   1.000
_cell.angle_alpha   90.00
_cell.angle_beta   90.00
_cell.angle_gamma   90.00
#
_symmetry.space_group_name_H-M   'P 1'
#
loop_
_entity.id
_entity.type
_entity.pdbx_description
1 polymer ?
#
loop_
_entity_poly.entity_id
_entity_poly.type
_entity_poly.pdbx_seq_one_letter_code
_entity_poly.pdbx_strand_id
1 'polypeptide(L)'
;MLAILAGGPSTALGREPPFSFPADEGRHSGAATELWTVHAFVEGKDGKSYSLAGVLFDGRWFVLSGQLASVALTDDGAGRLVIGTNLFPPLFADVEHTEGRLHERFGRSFYRRVLGRGVELSLRTHEVSIGLRVPVENRISPLCGTGVARWGSRTVFGYGIVGAHAAGAIELDRRTIPVRGLARLDHFWSDGMEDDHDYFTASLDDGRELTVLNVHGEEGQGGLPGSCATLADNGTTIPLEGLRLQRRRSWTSPRSGVRYPVAIAIDSASPRLSITLTATADDQEASVLGVDAYHGRCAATGQVDGKAVSGACFLMLAGYPD
;
A
#
# COMPACT_ATOMS: atom_id res chain seq x y z
N MET A 1 -15.44 8.89 -16.37
CA MET A 1 -14.77 10.22 -16.35
C MET A 1 -15.38 11.08 -15.24
N LEU A 2 -14.94 10.85 -14.00
CA LEU A 2 -15.34 11.66 -12.83
C LEU A 2 -14.13 12.51 -12.43
N ALA A 3 -14.11 13.77 -12.83
CA ALA A 3 -13.06 14.70 -12.42
C ALA A 3 -13.32 15.16 -10.98
N ILE A 4 -12.36 14.91 -10.09
CA ILE A 4 -12.37 15.35 -8.70
C ILE A 4 -12.06 16.85 -8.66
N LEU A 5 -13.09 17.67 -8.47
CA LEU A 5 -12.95 19.12 -8.22
C LEU A 5 -13.30 19.43 -6.76
N ALA A 6 -12.30 19.88 -5.99
CA ALA A 6 -12.39 21.04 -5.09
C ALA A 6 -11.09 21.20 -4.28
N GLY A 7 -10.30 22.22 -4.60
CA GLY A 7 -9.29 22.77 -3.70
C GLY A 7 -9.89 23.97 -2.95
N GLY A 8 -10.05 23.85 -1.64
CA GLY A 8 -10.24 25.00 -0.74
C GLY A 8 -8.88 25.66 -0.41
N PRO A 9 -8.87 26.86 0.19
CA PRO A 9 -7.62 27.57 0.50
C PRO A 9 -6.69 26.72 1.37
N SER A 10 -5.43 26.65 0.95
CA SER A 10 -4.31 25.94 1.56
C SER A 10 -4.20 26.22 3.08
N THR A 11 -4.83 25.36 3.87
CA THR A 11 -4.31 25.03 5.20
C THR A 11 -3.12 24.10 4.96
N ALA A 12 -2.00 24.32 5.66
CA ALA A 12 -0.83 23.46 5.51
C ALA A 12 -1.27 21.99 5.62
N LEU A 13 -0.83 21.13 4.70
CA LEU A 13 -1.31 19.76 4.48
C LEU A 13 -1.09 18.78 5.64
N GLY A 14 -0.65 19.29 6.79
CA GLY A 14 0.01 18.57 7.85
C GLY A 14 1.47 18.99 7.92
N ARG A 15 2.30 18.09 8.44
CA ARG A 15 3.74 18.30 8.58
C ARG A 15 4.46 17.80 7.33
N GLU A 16 5.31 18.65 6.79
CA GLU A 16 6.23 18.28 5.72
C GLU A 16 7.44 17.52 6.29
N PRO A 17 8.12 16.68 5.50
CA PRO A 17 9.38 16.06 5.90
C PRO A 17 10.43 17.09 6.34
N PRO A 18 11.36 16.74 7.26
CA PRO A 18 11.57 15.41 7.83
C PRO A 18 10.50 15.02 8.86
N PHE A 19 10.08 13.76 8.82
CA PHE A 19 9.08 13.24 9.75
C PHE A 19 9.58 13.15 11.19
N SER A 20 8.68 13.42 12.13
CA SER A 20 8.90 13.40 13.57
C SER A 20 8.06 12.30 14.22
N PHE A 21 8.72 11.23 14.67
CA PHE A 21 8.07 10.08 15.30
C PHE A 21 8.04 10.22 16.83
N PRO A 22 6.93 9.84 17.51
CA PRO A 22 5.75 9.14 16.98
C PRO A 22 4.65 10.08 16.46
N ALA A 23 4.90 11.38 16.33
CA ALA A 23 3.86 12.35 16.04
C ALA A 23 3.21 12.14 14.67
N ASP A 24 4.03 11.88 13.65
CA ASP A 24 3.57 11.69 12.26
C ASP A 24 3.06 10.27 11.98
N GLU A 25 2.83 9.47 13.03
CA GLU A 25 2.10 8.20 12.93
C GLU A 25 0.59 8.39 13.15
N GLY A 26 0.19 9.50 13.79
CA GLY A 26 -1.21 9.85 14.01
C GLY A 26 -1.83 10.57 12.82
N ARG A 27 -3.11 10.92 12.96
CA ARG A 27 -3.87 11.67 11.95
C ARG A 27 -3.25 13.05 11.65
N HIS A 28 -3.32 13.44 10.37
CA HIS A 28 -3.00 14.77 9.88
C HIS A 28 -4.30 15.52 9.53
N SER A 29 -4.82 16.35 10.43
CA SER A 29 -6.12 17.03 10.23
C SER A 29 -6.18 17.99 9.04
N GLY A 30 -5.04 18.46 8.54
CA GLY A 30 -4.94 19.25 7.32
C GLY A 30 -5.07 18.46 6.01
N ALA A 31 -4.97 17.12 6.07
CA ALA A 31 -5.05 16.27 4.89
C ALA A 31 -6.49 16.11 4.41
N ALA A 32 -6.68 16.11 3.09
CA ALA A 32 -7.98 15.81 2.48
C ALA A 32 -8.25 14.31 2.39
N THR A 33 -7.19 13.52 2.28
CA THR A 33 -7.21 12.06 2.26
C THR A 33 -6.02 11.52 3.05
N GLU A 34 -6.25 10.47 3.82
CA GLU A 34 -5.23 9.81 4.65
C GLU A 34 -5.47 8.29 4.70
N LEU A 35 -4.40 7.52 4.59
CA LEU A 35 -4.43 6.06 4.47
C LEU A 35 -3.41 5.41 5.41
N TRP A 36 -3.85 4.42 6.18
CA TRP A 36 -2.99 3.47 6.89
C TRP A 36 -3.17 2.10 6.25
N THR A 37 -2.11 1.60 5.61
CA THR A 37 -2.15 0.33 4.90
C THR A 37 -1.26 -0.72 5.56
N VAL A 38 -1.61 -1.98 5.32
CA VAL A 38 -0.76 -3.13 5.59
C VAL A 38 -0.72 -4.02 4.37
N HIS A 39 0.49 -4.41 3.98
CA HIS A 39 0.73 -5.46 3.01
C HIS A 39 1.54 -6.54 3.70
N ALA A 40 1.04 -7.78 3.73
CA ALA A 40 1.73 -8.85 4.45
C ALA A 40 1.69 -10.17 3.69
N PHE A 41 2.81 -10.89 3.79
CA PHE A 41 2.98 -12.25 3.29
C PHE A 41 3.24 -13.14 4.48
N VAL A 42 2.29 -14.03 4.78
CA VAL A 42 2.28 -14.78 6.03
C VAL A 42 2.02 -16.25 5.81
N GLU A 43 2.64 -17.08 6.64
CA GLU A 43 2.39 -18.51 6.72
C GLU A 43 1.43 -18.79 7.88
N GLY A 44 0.37 -19.55 7.59
CA GLY A 44 -0.57 -20.05 8.58
C GLY A 44 -0.07 -21.33 9.25
N LYS A 45 -0.50 -21.55 10.49
CA LYS A 45 -0.28 -22.83 11.19
C LYS A 45 -1.01 -24.02 10.56
N ASP A 46 -1.89 -23.78 9.60
CA ASP A 46 -2.50 -24.78 8.74
C ASP A 46 -1.60 -25.20 7.56
N GLY A 47 -0.39 -24.66 7.47
CA GLY A 47 0.61 -24.99 6.44
C GLY A 47 0.41 -24.25 5.12
N LYS A 48 -0.48 -23.25 5.07
CA LYS A 48 -0.76 -22.46 3.88
C LYS A 48 -0.08 -21.10 3.91
N SER A 49 0.17 -20.54 2.73
CA SER A 49 0.64 -19.18 2.56
C SER A 49 -0.52 -18.25 2.22
N TYR A 50 -0.52 -17.08 2.84
CA TYR A 50 -1.55 -16.07 2.70
C TYR A 50 -0.94 -14.72 2.40
N SER A 51 -1.69 -13.96 1.61
CA SER A 51 -1.30 -12.63 1.19
C SER A 51 -2.38 -11.65 1.52
N LEU A 52 -2.00 -10.61 2.26
CA LEU A 52 -2.92 -9.71 2.92
C LEU A 52 -2.66 -8.30 2.41
N ALA A 53 -3.73 -7.60 2.03
CA ALA A 53 -3.73 -6.16 1.87
C ALA A 53 -4.86 -5.59 2.71
N GLY A 54 -4.56 -4.56 3.50
CA GLY A 54 -5.53 -3.94 4.38
C GLY A 54 -5.38 -2.43 4.37
N VAL A 55 -6.50 -1.71 4.51
CA VAL A 55 -6.51 -0.25 4.53
C VAL A 55 -7.53 0.27 5.53
N LEU A 56 -7.12 1.23 6.35
CA LEU A 56 -8.00 2.26 6.90
C LEU A 56 -7.81 3.51 6.06
N PHE A 57 -8.90 4.00 5.47
CA PHE A 57 -8.89 5.22 4.66
C PHE A 57 -9.86 6.22 5.26
N ASP A 58 -9.39 7.44 5.45
CA ASP A 58 -10.19 8.63 5.75
C ASP A 58 -10.07 9.59 4.56
N GLY A 59 -11.19 10.05 4.03
CA GLY A 59 -11.17 10.97 2.91
C GLY A 59 -12.39 11.84 2.81
N ARG A 60 -12.22 12.97 2.13
CA ARG A 60 -13.32 13.89 1.78
C ARG A 60 -13.83 13.56 0.39
N TRP A 61 -15.06 13.05 0.30
CA TRP A 61 -15.81 12.90 -0.94
C TRP A 61 -16.79 14.07 -1.07
N PHE A 62 -16.38 15.08 -1.85
CA PHE A 62 -17.11 16.33 -2.04
C PHE A 62 -17.28 17.12 -0.72
N VAL A 63 -18.51 17.26 -0.21
CA VAL A 63 -18.82 17.91 1.09
C VAL A 63 -18.95 16.93 2.25
N LEU A 64 -18.89 15.62 1.99
CA LEU A 64 -19.03 14.57 2.99
C LEU A 64 -17.67 13.89 3.22
N SER A 65 -17.19 13.86 4.46
CA SER A 65 -16.09 12.97 4.83
C SER A 65 -16.63 11.55 4.96
N GLY A 66 -15.91 10.55 4.44
CA GLY A 66 -16.25 9.15 4.61
C GLY A 66 -15.00 8.35 4.98
N GLN A 67 -15.18 7.35 5.84
CA GLN A 67 -14.12 6.42 6.18
C GLN A 67 -14.46 5.01 5.68
N LEU A 68 -13.42 4.24 5.38
CA LEU A 68 -13.55 2.83 5.04
C LEU A 68 -12.47 2.00 5.73
N ALA A 69 -12.82 0.76 6.01
CA ALA A 69 -11.87 -0.29 6.38
C ALA A 69 -12.04 -1.44 5.38
N SER A 70 -11.00 -1.77 4.62
CA SER A 70 -11.03 -2.85 3.65
C SER A 70 -9.91 -3.85 3.90
N VAL A 71 -10.19 -5.12 3.61
CA VAL A 71 -9.26 -6.24 3.71
C VAL A 71 -9.41 -7.08 2.45
N ALA A 72 -8.30 -7.33 1.78
CA ALA A 72 -8.13 -8.34 0.76
C ALA A 72 -7.21 -9.44 1.31
N LEU A 73 -7.64 -10.69 1.16
CA LEU A 73 -6.88 -11.87 1.57
C LEU A 73 -6.89 -12.88 0.43
N THR A 74 -5.70 -13.32 0.03
CA THR A 74 -5.50 -14.40 -0.94
C THR A 74 -4.95 -15.64 -0.24
N ASP A 75 -5.59 -16.80 -0.43
CA ASP A 75 -4.98 -18.12 -0.19
C ASP A 75 -4.12 -18.43 -1.42
N ASP A 76 -2.80 -18.29 -1.29
CA ASP A 76 -1.87 -18.38 -2.42
C ASP A 76 -1.88 -19.76 -3.08
N GLY A 77 -2.06 -20.82 -2.29
CA GLY A 77 -2.09 -22.19 -2.82
C GLY A 77 -3.37 -22.52 -3.58
N ALA A 78 -4.49 -21.90 -3.19
CA ALA A 78 -5.78 -22.08 -3.84
C ALA A 78 -6.07 -21.03 -4.92
N GLY A 79 -5.31 -19.94 -4.98
CA GLY A 79 -5.59 -18.78 -5.84
C GLY A 79 -6.91 -18.09 -5.51
N ARG A 80 -7.41 -18.23 -4.27
CA ARG A 80 -8.72 -17.70 -3.84
C ARG A 80 -8.54 -16.35 -3.16
N LEU A 81 -9.03 -15.30 -3.80
CA LEU A 81 -9.16 -13.96 -3.23
C LEU A 81 -10.50 -13.82 -2.48
N VAL A 82 -10.44 -13.23 -1.29
CA VAL A 82 -11.60 -12.77 -0.51
C VAL A 82 -11.38 -11.32 -0.13
N ILE A 83 -12.36 -10.48 -0.45
CA ILE A 83 -12.35 -9.06 -0.11
C ILE A 83 -13.55 -8.78 0.77
N GLY A 84 -13.36 -8.00 1.82
CA GLY A 84 -14.44 -7.39 2.57
C GLY A 84 -14.18 -5.91 2.79
N THR A 85 -15.25 -5.13 2.91
CA THR A 85 -15.15 -3.68 3.14
C THR A 85 -16.27 -3.23 4.05
N ASN A 86 -15.90 -2.44 5.06
CA ASN A 86 -16.83 -1.72 5.92
C ASN A 86 -16.75 -0.23 5.61
N LEU A 87 -17.91 0.42 5.53
CA LEU A 87 -18.06 1.84 5.30
C LEU A 87 -18.55 2.53 6.56
N PHE A 88 -18.01 3.72 6.80
CA PHE A 88 -18.28 4.54 7.98
C PHE A 88 -18.70 5.92 7.48
N PRO A 89 -20.02 6.13 7.28
CA PRO A 89 -20.53 7.41 6.80
C PRO A 89 -20.43 8.49 7.89
N PRO A 90 -20.39 9.76 7.50
CA PRO A 90 -20.28 10.87 8.47
C PRO A 90 -21.49 10.89 9.41
N LEU A 91 -21.31 11.51 10.58
CA LEU A 91 -22.32 11.75 11.65
C LEU A 91 -22.78 10.52 12.46
N PHE A 92 -22.66 9.30 11.94
CA PHE A 92 -23.12 8.08 12.61
C PHE A 92 -22.01 7.04 12.82
N ALA A 93 -20.82 7.29 12.30
CA ALA A 93 -19.70 6.39 12.45
C ALA A 93 -19.09 6.45 13.86
N ASP A 94 -18.87 5.27 14.45
CA ASP A 94 -17.98 5.11 15.61
C ASP A 94 -16.54 5.15 15.11
N VAL A 95 -16.00 6.36 14.96
CA VAL A 95 -14.66 6.61 14.46
C VAL A 95 -13.89 7.49 15.44
N GLU A 96 -12.68 7.07 15.75
CA GLU A 96 -11.76 7.78 16.63
C GLU A 96 -10.43 7.99 15.89
N HIS A 97 -9.97 9.23 15.94
CA HIS A 97 -8.71 9.66 15.36
C HIS A 97 -7.85 10.30 16.44
N THR A 98 -6.52 10.15 16.34
CA THR A 98 -5.62 10.84 17.25
C THR A 98 -4.48 11.54 16.51
N GLU A 99 -4.31 12.83 16.77
CA GLU A 99 -3.13 13.57 16.33
C GLU A 99 -1.93 13.29 17.24
N GLY A 100 -0.73 13.23 16.66
CA GLY A 100 0.52 13.12 17.42
C GLY A 100 0.82 11.73 18.00
N ARG A 101 -0.03 10.72 17.74
CA ARG A 101 0.25 9.31 17.99
C ARG A 101 -0.66 8.42 17.13
N LEU A 102 -0.17 7.25 16.73
CA LEU A 102 -1.02 6.26 16.06
C LEU A 102 -2.03 5.65 17.03
N HIS A 103 -3.29 6.07 16.92
CA HIS A 103 -4.44 5.44 17.58
C HIS A 103 -5.70 5.75 16.76
N GLU A 104 -5.85 5.00 15.68
CA GLU A 104 -6.94 5.13 14.71
C GLU A 104 -7.90 3.95 14.89
N ARG A 105 -9.20 4.21 15.00
CA ARG A 105 -10.20 3.17 15.24
C ARG A 105 -11.49 3.46 14.50
N PHE A 106 -11.83 2.62 13.53
CA PHE A 106 -13.07 2.69 12.75
C PHE A 106 -13.94 1.48 13.11
N GLY A 107 -14.92 1.70 13.99
CA GLY A 107 -15.70 0.66 14.65
C GLY A 107 -14.79 -0.31 15.41
N ARG A 108 -14.74 -1.56 14.92
CA ARG A 108 -13.91 -2.64 15.49
C ARG A 108 -12.54 -2.79 14.81
N SER A 109 -12.29 -2.04 13.74
CA SER A 109 -11.00 -1.99 13.06
C SER A 109 -10.13 -0.91 13.68
N PHE A 110 -8.83 -1.14 13.83
CA PHE A 110 -7.90 -0.17 14.39
C PHE A 110 -6.46 -0.36 13.92
N TYR A 111 -5.69 0.73 14.01
CA TYR A 111 -4.23 0.73 14.09
C TYR A 111 -3.81 1.47 15.36
N ARG A 112 -2.85 0.91 16.11
CA ARG A 112 -2.32 1.59 17.30
C ARG A 112 -0.84 1.32 17.51
N ARG A 113 -0.11 2.36 17.94
CA ARG A 113 1.24 2.23 18.49
C ARG A 113 1.15 1.82 19.96
N VAL A 114 1.81 0.72 20.32
CA VAL A 114 1.94 0.25 21.71
C VAL A 114 3.40 0.42 22.14
N LEU A 115 3.61 1.26 23.15
CA LEU A 115 4.95 1.60 23.65
C LEU A 115 5.72 0.34 24.05
N GLY A 116 6.93 0.20 23.53
CA GLY A 116 7.80 -0.97 23.78
C GLY A 116 7.35 -2.27 23.09
N ARG A 117 6.24 -2.28 22.34
CA ARG A 117 5.73 -3.48 21.64
C ARG A 117 5.60 -3.34 20.13
N GLY A 118 5.46 -2.12 19.60
CA GLY A 118 5.40 -1.86 18.15
C GLY A 118 4.02 -1.42 17.67
N VAL A 119 3.63 -1.76 16.44
CA VAL A 119 2.27 -1.51 15.91
C VAL A 119 1.41 -2.74 16.13
N GLU A 120 0.19 -2.53 16.61
CA GLU A 120 -0.88 -3.51 16.57
C GLU A 120 -1.98 -3.02 15.65
N LEU A 121 -2.44 -3.88 14.75
CA LEU A 121 -3.55 -3.59 13.85
C LEU A 121 -4.58 -4.72 13.88
N SER A 122 -5.84 -4.35 13.69
CA SER A 122 -6.95 -5.27 13.49
C SER A 122 -7.85 -4.66 12.44
N LEU A 123 -8.07 -5.34 11.32
CA LEU A 123 -9.06 -4.96 10.33
C LEU A 123 -10.13 -6.04 10.29
N ARG A 124 -11.38 -5.66 10.56
CA ARG A 124 -12.50 -6.58 10.69
C ARG A 124 -13.57 -6.24 9.68
N THR A 125 -13.88 -7.19 8.81
CA THR A 125 -15.01 -7.14 7.87
C THR A 125 -15.89 -8.38 8.10
N HIS A 126 -17.01 -8.47 7.39
CA HIS A 126 -17.90 -9.62 7.52
C HIS A 126 -17.31 -10.88 6.85
N GLU A 127 -16.58 -10.70 5.75
CA GLU A 127 -16.02 -11.76 4.91
C GLU A 127 -14.69 -12.28 5.47
N VAL A 128 -13.86 -11.38 6.00
CA VAL A 128 -12.50 -11.68 6.44
C VAL A 128 -12.04 -10.72 7.54
N SER A 129 -11.25 -11.20 8.49
CA SER A 129 -10.57 -10.32 9.44
C SER A 129 -9.09 -10.63 9.52
N ILE A 130 -8.28 -9.61 9.74
CA ILE A 130 -6.84 -9.76 10.02
C ILE A 130 -6.50 -9.04 11.32
N GLY A 131 -5.66 -9.65 12.14
CA GLY A 131 -5.10 -9.04 13.32
C GLY A 131 -3.61 -9.35 13.38
N LEU A 132 -2.77 -8.32 13.30
CA LEU A 132 -1.31 -8.45 13.22
C LEU A 132 -0.64 -7.57 14.27
N ARG A 133 0.51 -8.04 14.75
CA ARG A 133 1.44 -7.30 15.59
C ARG A 133 2.78 -7.23 14.89
N VAL A 134 3.32 -6.02 14.80
CA VAL A 134 4.59 -5.70 14.16
C VAL A 134 5.51 -5.09 15.24
N PRO A 135 6.62 -5.74 15.63
CA PRO A 135 7.48 -5.32 16.73
C PRO A 135 8.28 -4.04 16.41
N VAL A 136 9.02 -3.52 17.39
CA VAL A 136 9.64 -2.18 17.40
C VAL A 136 10.82 -2.01 16.43
N GLU A 137 11.12 -2.97 15.56
CA GLU A 137 12.23 -2.87 14.61
C GLU A 137 11.76 -2.22 13.30
N ASN A 138 11.63 -0.89 13.31
CA ASN A 138 11.11 -0.15 12.16
C ASN A 138 12.28 0.39 11.32
N ARG A 139 12.44 -0.12 10.10
CA ARG A 139 13.14 0.61 9.04
C ARG A 139 12.10 1.51 8.37
N ILE A 140 12.26 2.82 8.55
CA ILE A 140 11.43 3.81 7.86
C ILE A 140 12.02 4.01 6.47
N SER A 141 11.20 3.81 5.45
CA SER A 141 11.48 4.13 4.06
C SER A 141 10.60 5.31 3.65
N PRO A 142 11.12 6.55 3.58
CA PRO A 142 10.35 7.69 3.12
C PRO A 142 9.88 7.46 1.67
N LEU A 143 8.65 7.88 1.35
CA LEU A 143 8.15 7.86 -0.03
C LEU A 143 9.09 8.65 -0.93
N CYS A 144 9.50 8.06 -2.06
CA CYS A 144 10.48 8.66 -2.98
C CYS A 144 11.83 9.07 -2.33
N GLY A 145 12.15 8.58 -1.13
CA GLY A 145 13.39 8.88 -0.41
C GLY A 145 13.36 10.20 0.37
N THR A 146 12.44 11.10 0.06
CA THR A 146 12.28 12.40 0.73
C THR A 146 11.05 12.46 1.63
N GLY A 147 10.11 11.52 1.48
CA GLY A 147 8.83 11.52 2.18
C GLY A 147 7.73 12.31 1.46
N VAL A 148 8.01 12.85 0.27
CA VAL A 148 7.05 13.62 -0.53
C VAL A 148 7.13 13.22 -1.99
N ALA A 149 5.96 13.13 -2.63
CA ALA A 149 5.83 12.80 -4.04
C ALA A 149 4.61 13.50 -4.66
N ARG A 150 4.33 13.18 -5.93
CA ARG A 150 3.12 13.64 -6.62
C ARG A 150 2.29 12.45 -7.13
N TRP A 151 1.01 12.44 -6.78
CA TRP A 151 -0.01 11.61 -7.42
C TRP A 151 -0.73 12.48 -8.44
N GLY A 152 -0.23 12.47 -9.69
CA GLY A 152 -0.68 13.40 -10.73
C GLY A 152 -0.47 14.87 -10.33
N SER A 153 -1.57 15.61 -10.16
CA SER A 153 -1.54 17.02 -9.77
C SER A 153 -1.40 17.24 -8.26
N ARG A 154 -1.59 16.20 -7.45
CA ARG A 154 -1.69 16.24 -5.97
C ARG A 154 -0.37 15.99 -5.27
N THR A 155 -0.19 16.63 -4.11
CA THR A 155 0.99 16.43 -3.26
C THR A 155 0.68 15.37 -2.22
N VAL A 156 1.42 14.27 -2.28
CA VAL A 156 1.31 13.17 -1.32
C VAL A 156 2.55 13.11 -0.46
N PHE A 157 2.35 13.01 0.85
CA PHE A 157 3.37 12.68 1.82
C PHE A 157 3.20 11.24 2.26
N GLY A 158 4.30 10.60 2.63
CA GLY A 158 4.19 9.30 3.27
C GLY A 158 5.51 8.58 3.49
N TYR A 159 5.39 7.46 4.18
CA TYR A 159 6.50 6.57 4.48
C TYR A 159 5.99 5.13 4.63
N GLY A 160 6.91 4.19 4.46
CA GLY A 160 6.71 2.77 4.78
C GLY A 160 7.52 2.35 6.00
N ILE A 161 6.95 1.52 6.86
CA ILE A 161 7.66 0.66 7.81
C ILE A 161 7.91 -0.66 7.08
N VAL A 162 9.17 -0.92 6.72
CA VAL A 162 9.54 -2.01 5.80
C VAL A 162 10.30 -3.15 6.49
N GLY A 163 10.26 -4.35 5.90
CA GLY A 163 10.94 -5.55 6.38
C GLY A 163 10.50 -6.00 7.78
N ALA A 164 9.25 -5.73 8.15
CA ALA A 164 8.82 -5.89 9.53
C ALA A 164 8.23 -7.30 9.75
N HIS A 165 8.74 -8.03 10.73
CA HIS A 165 8.17 -9.33 11.08
C HIS A 165 6.78 -9.17 11.70
N ALA A 166 5.77 -9.81 11.13
CA ALA A 166 4.41 -9.76 11.66
C ALA A 166 3.99 -11.11 12.24
N ALA A 167 3.22 -11.08 13.33
CA ALA A 167 2.57 -12.27 13.87
C ALA A 167 1.16 -11.94 14.38
N GLY A 168 0.25 -12.89 14.26
CA GLY A 168 -1.13 -12.69 14.68
C GLY A 168 -2.05 -13.79 14.19
N ALA A 169 -3.23 -13.42 13.71
CA ALA A 169 -4.21 -14.34 13.18
C ALA A 169 -5.03 -13.72 12.06
N ILE A 170 -5.48 -14.57 11.14
CA ILE A 170 -6.53 -14.26 10.18
C ILE A 170 -7.81 -15.01 10.57
N GLU A 171 -8.97 -14.42 10.29
CA GLU A 171 -10.26 -15.09 10.38
C GLU A 171 -10.81 -15.21 8.95
N LEU A 172 -10.88 -16.44 8.44
CA LEU A 172 -11.34 -16.76 7.08
C LEU A 172 -12.28 -17.97 7.15
N ASP A 173 -13.43 -17.91 6.49
CA ASP A 173 -14.46 -18.96 6.52
C ASP A 173 -14.82 -19.40 7.96
N ARG A 174 -14.93 -18.44 8.90
CA ARG A 174 -15.17 -18.64 10.34
C ARG A 174 -14.10 -19.46 11.08
N ARG A 175 -12.92 -19.64 10.49
CA ARG A 175 -11.76 -20.27 11.12
C ARG A 175 -10.74 -19.21 11.49
N THR A 176 -10.24 -19.25 12.72
CA THR A 176 -9.10 -18.45 13.15
C THR A 176 -7.81 -19.22 12.89
N ILE A 177 -6.94 -18.67 12.04
CA ILE A 177 -5.68 -19.28 11.64
C ILE A 177 -4.56 -18.39 12.18
N PRO A 178 -3.74 -18.87 13.13
CA PRO A 178 -2.56 -18.15 13.57
C PRO A 178 -1.55 -18.06 12.43
N VAL A 179 -0.99 -16.86 12.23
CA VAL A 179 -0.08 -16.56 11.11
C VAL A 179 1.18 -15.85 11.59
N ARG A 180 2.26 -15.99 10.81
CA ARG A 180 3.51 -15.24 10.95
C ARG A 180 4.13 -14.96 9.59
N GLY A 181 4.85 -13.87 9.44
CA GLY A 181 5.54 -13.59 8.18
C GLY A 181 6.13 -12.20 8.13
N LEU A 182 6.19 -11.63 6.93
CA LEU A 182 6.68 -10.28 6.67
C LEU A 182 5.50 -9.36 6.40
N ALA A 183 5.56 -8.15 6.95
CA ALA A 183 4.63 -7.09 6.67
C ALA A 183 5.37 -5.80 6.37
N ARG A 184 4.69 -4.99 5.56
CA ARG A 184 4.96 -3.59 5.32
C ARG A 184 3.73 -2.80 5.77
N LEU A 185 3.96 -1.71 6.47
CA LEU A 185 2.91 -0.75 6.80
C LEU A 185 3.22 0.54 6.07
N ASP A 186 2.29 1.09 5.31
CA ASP A 186 2.46 2.41 4.71
C ASP A 186 1.46 3.40 5.31
N HIS A 187 1.88 4.65 5.43
CA HIS A 187 1.04 5.76 5.87
C HIS A 187 1.18 6.90 4.87
N PHE A 188 0.07 7.30 4.27
CA PHE A 188 0.00 8.37 3.28
C PHE A 188 -1.00 9.43 3.69
N TRP A 189 -0.69 10.70 3.42
CA TRP A 189 -1.64 11.80 3.51
C TRP A 189 -1.42 12.79 2.36
N SER A 190 -2.51 13.39 1.88
CA SER A 190 -2.48 14.19 0.66
C SER A 190 -3.54 15.31 0.64
N ASP A 191 -3.37 16.28 -0.26
CA ASP A 191 -4.36 17.33 -0.58
C ASP A 191 -5.52 16.83 -1.46
N GLY A 192 -5.50 15.54 -1.76
CA GLY A 192 -6.51 14.80 -2.51
C GLY A 192 -5.90 13.54 -3.10
N MET A 193 -6.73 12.66 -3.64
CA MET A 193 -6.26 11.47 -4.34
C MET A 193 -6.67 11.58 -5.80
N GLU A 194 -5.75 11.26 -6.70
CA GLU A 194 -6.02 11.08 -8.12
C GLU A 194 -5.73 9.64 -8.47
N ASP A 195 -6.56 9.06 -9.32
CA ASP A 195 -6.51 7.62 -9.58
C ASP A 195 -5.40 7.26 -10.58
N ASP A 196 -4.72 8.23 -11.20
CA ASP A 196 -3.75 8.00 -12.28
C ASP A 196 -2.33 7.66 -11.77
N HIS A 197 -2.22 6.60 -10.96
CA HIS A 197 -0.94 6.15 -10.43
C HIS A 197 -0.87 4.64 -10.22
N ASP A 198 0.36 4.12 -10.29
CA ASP A 198 0.72 2.82 -9.74
C ASP A 198 1.65 2.99 -8.55
N TYR A 199 1.46 2.16 -7.54
CA TYR A 199 2.37 2.03 -6.42
C TYR A 199 2.81 0.58 -6.27
N PHE A 200 4.13 0.36 -6.33
CA PHE A 200 4.75 -0.96 -6.25
C PHE A 200 5.68 -1.03 -5.05
N THR A 201 5.67 -2.16 -4.37
CA THR A 201 6.67 -2.46 -3.32
C THR A 201 7.19 -3.88 -3.48
N ALA A 202 8.47 -4.12 -3.21
CA ALA A 202 9.03 -5.47 -3.19
C ALA A 202 10.05 -5.63 -2.07
N SER A 203 9.83 -6.63 -1.21
CA SER A 203 10.77 -7.06 -0.19
C SER A 203 11.65 -8.17 -0.77
N LEU A 204 12.92 -7.86 -1.00
CA LEU A 204 13.90 -8.76 -1.61
C LEU A 204 14.54 -9.67 -0.55
N ASP A 205 14.97 -10.85 -0.98
CA ASP A 205 15.59 -11.90 -0.18
C ASP A 205 16.94 -11.53 0.44
N ASP A 206 17.59 -10.52 -0.11
CA ASP A 206 18.81 -9.92 0.45
C ASP A 206 18.54 -8.79 1.47
N GLY A 207 17.28 -8.56 1.82
CA GLY A 207 16.86 -7.62 2.86
C GLY A 207 16.63 -6.19 2.37
N ARG A 208 16.81 -5.92 1.07
CA ARG A 208 16.49 -4.63 0.43
C ARG A 208 15.01 -4.51 0.08
N GLU A 209 14.53 -3.28 0.01
CA GLU A 209 13.11 -2.98 -0.22
C GLU A 209 12.97 -2.00 -1.38
N LEU A 210 12.39 -2.46 -2.48
CA LEU A 210 12.05 -1.61 -3.63
C LEU A 210 10.71 -0.91 -3.34
N THR A 211 10.66 0.40 -3.56
CA THR A 211 9.42 1.17 -3.61
C THR A 211 9.40 1.95 -4.90
N VAL A 212 8.30 1.94 -5.62
CA VAL A 212 8.13 2.68 -6.87
C VAL A 212 6.78 3.35 -6.86
N LEU A 213 6.77 4.64 -7.16
CA LEU A 213 5.58 5.38 -7.50
C LEU A 213 5.66 5.74 -8.98
N ASN A 214 4.64 5.39 -9.74
CA ASN A 214 4.56 5.68 -11.16
C ASN A 214 3.31 6.49 -11.45
N VAL A 215 3.47 7.68 -12.02
CA VAL A 215 2.37 8.41 -12.66
C VAL A 215 2.33 7.95 -14.12
N HIS A 216 1.16 7.50 -14.58
CA HIS A 216 1.06 6.87 -15.90
C HIS A 216 1.54 7.81 -16.99
N GLY A 217 2.41 7.28 -17.85
CA GLY A 217 2.90 7.96 -19.05
C GLY A 217 2.91 7.00 -20.22
N GLU A 218 3.59 7.39 -21.30
CA GLU A 218 3.85 6.48 -22.41
C GLU A 218 4.69 5.28 -21.96
N GLU A 219 4.32 4.09 -22.43
CA GLU A 219 5.00 2.85 -22.07
C GLU A 219 6.48 2.86 -22.49
N GLY A 220 7.36 2.36 -21.62
CA GLY A 220 8.80 2.28 -21.90
C GLY A 220 9.59 3.57 -21.62
N GLN A 221 8.90 4.67 -21.35
CA GLN A 221 9.50 5.82 -20.67
C GLN A 221 9.43 5.60 -19.16
N GLY A 222 10.41 6.11 -18.40
CA GLY A 222 10.18 6.32 -16.96
C GLY A 222 8.92 7.17 -16.81
N GLY A 223 8.08 6.88 -15.81
CA GLY A 223 6.77 7.54 -15.71
C GLY A 223 6.86 9.06 -15.74
N LEU A 224 5.71 9.73 -15.93
CA LEU A 224 5.64 11.20 -16.03
C LEU A 224 6.27 11.90 -14.81
N PRO A 225 6.60 13.20 -14.91
CA PRO A 225 7.04 14.00 -13.76
C PRO A 225 6.16 13.75 -12.52
N GLY A 226 6.78 13.30 -11.43
CA GLY A 226 6.08 12.79 -10.24
C GLY A 226 6.37 11.30 -9.95
N SER A 227 6.83 10.56 -10.95
CA SER A 227 7.29 9.19 -10.79
C SER A 227 8.65 9.13 -10.09
N CYS A 228 8.82 8.16 -9.22
CA CYS A 228 10.04 7.95 -8.47
C CYS A 228 10.22 6.46 -8.16
N ALA A 229 11.45 6.06 -7.89
CA ALA A 229 11.74 4.75 -7.35
C ALA A 229 12.90 4.82 -6.37
N THR A 230 12.83 4.01 -5.33
CA THR A 230 13.87 3.90 -4.32
C THR A 230 14.14 2.45 -3.96
N LEU A 231 15.39 2.20 -3.58
CA LEU A 231 15.82 0.95 -2.98
C LEU A 231 16.30 1.26 -1.57
N ALA A 232 15.55 0.81 -0.56
CA ALA A 232 15.99 0.91 0.82
C ALA A 232 16.92 -0.27 1.16
N ASP A 233 18.08 0.05 1.73
CA ASP A 233 19.12 -0.88 2.13
C ASP A 233 19.67 -0.45 3.50
N ASN A 234 19.51 -1.31 4.52
CA ASN A 234 20.05 -1.11 5.86
C ASN A 234 19.80 0.28 6.47
N GLY A 235 18.57 0.81 6.29
CA GLY A 235 18.16 2.12 6.83
C GLY A 235 18.55 3.31 5.95
N THR A 236 19.26 3.08 4.84
CA THR A 236 19.50 4.09 3.80
C THR A 236 18.49 3.91 2.68
N THR A 237 17.89 4.99 2.21
CA THR A 237 17.01 4.95 1.03
C THR A 237 17.74 5.55 -0.17
N ILE A 238 17.97 4.74 -1.20
CA ILE A 238 18.73 5.10 -2.39
C ILE A 238 17.75 5.38 -3.54
N PRO A 239 17.75 6.59 -4.14
CA PRO A 239 16.94 6.85 -5.33
C PRO A 239 17.45 6.06 -6.54
N LEU A 240 16.53 5.55 -7.35
CA LEU A 240 16.85 4.90 -8.62
C LEU A 240 16.85 5.93 -9.76
N GLU A 241 17.94 5.98 -10.51
CA GLU A 241 18.10 6.87 -11.66
C GLU A 241 17.90 6.13 -12.98
N GLY A 242 17.43 6.85 -14.01
CA GLY A 242 17.18 6.27 -15.33
C GLY A 242 16.11 5.18 -15.31
N LEU A 243 15.11 5.32 -14.43
CA LEU A 243 14.02 4.37 -14.26
C LEU A 243 13.31 4.10 -15.59
N ARG A 244 13.11 2.83 -15.92
CA ARG A 244 12.28 2.38 -17.04
C ARG A 244 11.29 1.34 -16.55
N LEU A 245 10.03 1.52 -16.95
CA LEU A 245 8.94 0.61 -16.63
C LEU A 245 8.37 0.05 -17.93
N GLN A 246 8.28 -1.28 -18.02
CA GLN A 246 7.77 -1.97 -19.20
C GLN A 246 6.69 -2.96 -18.81
N ARG A 247 5.50 -2.85 -19.42
CA ARG A 247 4.39 -3.77 -19.16
C ARG A 247 4.69 -5.06 -19.92
N ARG A 248 4.94 -6.15 -19.21
CA ARG A 248 5.29 -7.45 -19.79
C ARG A 248 4.07 -8.30 -20.08
N ARG A 249 3.07 -8.21 -19.22
CA ARG A 249 1.81 -8.94 -19.33
C ARG A 249 0.68 -8.08 -18.78
N SER A 250 -0.49 -8.24 -19.36
CA SER A 250 -1.70 -7.64 -18.83
C SER A 250 -2.81 -8.66 -18.73
N TRP A 251 -3.74 -8.41 -17.82
CA TRP A 251 -4.95 -9.17 -17.60
C TRP A 251 -6.13 -8.20 -17.64
N THR A 252 -7.22 -8.64 -18.27
CA THR A 252 -8.46 -7.87 -18.32
C THR A 252 -9.43 -8.46 -17.32
N SER A 253 -9.93 -7.62 -16.42
CA SER A 253 -10.94 -8.05 -15.46
C SER A 253 -12.22 -8.43 -16.20
N PRO A 254 -12.76 -9.64 -15.96
CA PRO A 254 -14.06 -10.00 -16.49
C PRO A 254 -15.21 -9.27 -15.77
N ARG A 255 -14.95 -8.59 -14.65
CA ARG A 255 -15.96 -7.87 -13.86
C ARG A 255 -16.13 -6.42 -14.32
N SER A 256 -15.02 -5.69 -14.43
CA SER A 256 -15.02 -4.26 -14.77
C SER A 256 -14.74 -4.01 -16.27
N GLY A 257 -14.00 -4.92 -16.93
CA GLY A 257 -13.45 -4.69 -18.27
C GLY A 257 -12.08 -4.01 -18.26
N VAL A 258 -11.61 -3.52 -17.11
CA VAL A 258 -10.32 -2.82 -16.97
C VAL A 258 -9.15 -3.75 -17.29
N ARG A 259 -8.15 -3.24 -18.03
CA ARG A 259 -6.93 -3.98 -18.40
C ARG A 259 -5.73 -3.57 -17.55
N TYR A 260 -5.33 -4.42 -16.60
CA TYR A 260 -4.24 -4.18 -15.65
C TYR A 260 -2.90 -4.82 -16.08
N PRO A 261 -1.75 -4.14 -15.91
CA PRO A 261 -0.43 -4.74 -16.12
C PRO A 261 -0.01 -5.62 -14.95
N VAL A 262 -0.44 -6.88 -15.00
CA VAL A 262 -0.12 -7.91 -13.99
C VAL A 262 1.30 -8.48 -14.09
N ALA A 263 2.12 -8.01 -15.03
CA ALA A 263 3.58 -8.18 -14.95
C ALA A 263 4.31 -6.94 -15.50
N ILE A 264 5.26 -6.44 -14.72
CA ILE A 264 5.98 -5.18 -15.01
C ILE A 264 7.48 -5.42 -14.80
N ALA A 265 8.28 -5.07 -15.79
CA ALA A 265 9.73 -5.01 -15.66
C ALA A 265 10.17 -3.59 -15.28
N ILE A 266 11.10 -3.53 -14.34
CA ILE A 266 11.64 -2.32 -13.73
C ILE A 266 13.15 -2.36 -13.95
N ASP A 267 13.68 -1.38 -14.66
CA ASP A 267 15.11 -1.22 -14.88
C ASP A 267 15.58 0.13 -14.33
N SER A 268 16.77 0.15 -13.75
CA SER A 268 17.47 1.38 -13.35
C SER A 268 18.94 1.30 -13.73
N ALA A 269 19.50 2.45 -14.11
CA ALA A 269 20.91 2.59 -14.45
C ALA A 269 21.80 2.73 -13.20
N SER A 270 21.27 3.31 -12.12
CA SER A 270 22.00 3.59 -10.88
C SER A 270 21.05 3.58 -9.67
N PRO A 271 21.22 2.66 -8.70
CA PRO A 271 21.99 1.42 -8.80
C PRO A 271 21.54 0.56 -9.98
N ARG A 272 22.40 -0.33 -10.48
CA ARG A 272 22.06 -1.16 -11.65
C ARG A 272 21.03 -2.20 -11.22
N LEU A 273 19.80 -2.06 -11.67
CA LEU A 273 18.70 -2.92 -11.24
C LEU A 273 17.93 -3.39 -12.48
N SER A 274 17.54 -4.66 -12.49
CA SER A 274 16.59 -5.22 -13.47
C SER A 274 15.73 -6.25 -12.76
N ILE A 275 14.50 -5.89 -12.43
CA ILE A 275 13.56 -6.72 -11.66
C ILE A 275 12.25 -6.80 -12.41
N THR A 276 11.66 -7.99 -12.49
CA THR A 276 10.28 -8.18 -12.94
C THR A 276 9.39 -8.49 -11.76
N LEU A 277 8.31 -7.72 -11.63
CA LEU A 277 7.21 -7.99 -10.71
C LEU A 277 6.12 -8.73 -11.48
N THR A 278 5.71 -9.90 -11.01
CA THR A 278 4.68 -10.73 -11.66
C THR A 278 3.59 -11.08 -10.66
N ALA A 279 2.36 -10.66 -10.91
CA ALA A 279 1.21 -11.01 -10.09
C ALA A 279 1.12 -12.53 -9.93
N THR A 280 0.91 -12.99 -8.70
CA THR A 280 0.85 -14.42 -8.38
C THR A 280 -0.48 -15.05 -8.77
N ALA A 281 -1.53 -14.24 -8.85
CA ALA A 281 -2.80 -14.56 -9.45
C ALA A 281 -3.24 -13.39 -10.34
N ASP A 282 -3.97 -13.69 -11.41
CA ASP A 282 -4.47 -12.68 -12.32
C ASP A 282 -5.55 -11.84 -11.67
N ASP A 283 -6.57 -12.49 -11.14
CA ASP A 283 -7.73 -11.83 -10.54
C ASP A 283 -7.46 -11.40 -9.09
N GLN A 284 -6.96 -10.17 -8.95
CA GLN A 284 -6.75 -9.49 -7.66
C GLN A 284 -7.32 -8.06 -7.67
N GLU A 285 -8.34 -7.83 -8.51
CA GLU A 285 -9.08 -6.58 -8.55
C GLU A 285 -10.06 -6.48 -7.38
N ALA A 286 -10.07 -5.33 -6.72
CA ALA A 286 -11.04 -4.94 -5.72
C ALA A 286 -11.93 -3.83 -6.28
N SER A 287 -13.25 -3.94 -6.03
CA SER A 287 -14.20 -2.88 -6.32
C SER A 287 -14.73 -2.33 -5.00
N VAL A 288 -14.48 -1.06 -4.73
CA VAL A 288 -14.98 -0.38 -3.52
C VAL A 288 -15.75 0.85 -3.95
N LEU A 289 -17.06 0.87 -3.65
CA LEU A 289 -17.95 1.98 -3.99
C LEU A 289 -17.95 2.37 -5.49
N GLY A 290 -17.76 1.38 -6.37
CA GLY A 290 -17.74 1.59 -7.83
C GLY A 290 -16.41 2.13 -8.36
N VAL A 291 -15.36 2.15 -7.53
CA VAL A 291 -13.98 2.39 -7.96
C VAL A 291 -13.26 1.04 -8.00
N ASP A 292 -12.81 0.66 -9.18
CA ASP A 292 -12.06 -0.57 -9.42
C ASP A 292 -10.55 -0.31 -9.34
N ALA A 293 -9.89 -1.02 -8.44
CA ALA A 293 -8.45 -0.92 -8.22
C ALA A 293 -7.83 -2.30 -8.11
N TYR A 294 -6.63 -2.47 -8.64
CA TYR A 294 -5.90 -3.73 -8.55
C TYR A 294 -4.97 -3.71 -7.34
N HIS A 295 -5.27 -4.51 -6.32
CA HIS A 295 -4.50 -4.60 -5.10
C HIS A 295 -4.00 -6.04 -4.95
N GLY A 296 -2.85 -6.32 -5.57
CA GLY A 296 -2.43 -7.71 -5.79
C GLY A 296 -1.04 -8.03 -5.25
N ARG A 297 -0.89 -9.27 -4.78
CA ARG A 297 0.43 -9.88 -4.56
C ARG A 297 1.08 -10.21 -5.88
N CYS A 298 2.37 -9.95 -5.92
CA CYS A 298 3.27 -10.41 -6.95
C CYS A 298 4.52 -11.08 -6.36
N ALA A 299 5.28 -11.74 -7.22
CA ALA A 299 6.64 -12.17 -6.97
C ALA A 299 7.62 -11.24 -7.70
N ALA A 300 8.70 -10.88 -7.04
CA ALA A 300 9.81 -10.13 -7.61
C ALA A 300 10.94 -11.10 -7.97
N THR A 301 11.48 -11.01 -9.18
CA THR A 301 12.64 -11.78 -9.60
C THR A 301 13.53 -10.93 -10.49
N GLY A 302 14.84 -11.00 -10.31
CA GLY A 302 15.76 -10.25 -11.16
C GLY A 302 17.15 -10.15 -10.56
N GLN A 303 17.78 -9.00 -10.77
CA GLN A 303 19.13 -8.72 -10.28
C GLN A 303 19.28 -7.28 -9.81
N VAL A 304 20.16 -7.10 -8.83
CA VAL A 304 20.67 -5.78 -8.43
C VAL A 304 22.21 -5.86 -8.37
N ASP A 305 22.88 -4.95 -9.06
CA ASP A 305 24.32 -4.91 -9.27
C ASP A 305 24.90 -6.26 -9.75
N GLY A 306 24.16 -6.94 -10.63
CA GLY A 306 24.53 -8.23 -11.21
C GLY A 306 24.35 -9.43 -10.28
N LYS A 307 23.84 -9.24 -9.05
CA LYS A 307 23.51 -10.32 -8.12
C LYS A 307 22.03 -10.67 -8.24
N ALA A 308 21.73 -11.96 -8.36
CA ALA A 308 20.35 -12.44 -8.39
C ALA A 308 19.63 -12.11 -7.08
N VAL A 309 18.38 -11.66 -7.22
CA VAL A 309 17.47 -11.40 -6.11
C VAL A 309 16.09 -11.98 -6.44
N SER A 310 15.39 -12.40 -5.40
CA SER A 310 13.99 -12.79 -5.45
C SER A 310 13.23 -12.17 -4.29
N GLY A 311 11.91 -12.12 -4.34
CA GLY A 311 11.16 -11.48 -3.27
C GLY A 311 9.66 -11.56 -3.42
N ALA A 312 8.97 -11.09 -2.40
CA ALA A 312 7.54 -10.89 -2.42
C ALA A 312 7.24 -9.41 -2.70
N CYS A 313 6.18 -9.14 -3.47
CA CYS A 313 5.84 -7.78 -3.85
C CYS A 313 4.34 -7.53 -3.83
N PHE A 314 3.98 -6.27 -3.80
CA PHE A 314 2.61 -5.78 -3.84
C PHE A 314 2.45 -4.75 -4.95
N LEU A 315 1.34 -4.84 -5.69
CA LEU A 315 0.93 -3.94 -6.74
C LEU A 315 -0.37 -3.24 -6.32
N MET A 316 -0.35 -1.91 -6.33
CA MET A 316 -1.54 -1.06 -6.33
C MET A 316 -1.61 -0.38 -7.70
N LEU A 317 -2.60 -0.73 -8.51
CA LEU A 317 -2.80 -0.19 -9.85
C LEU A 317 -4.16 0.50 -9.89
N ALA A 318 -4.17 1.79 -10.18
CA ALA A 318 -5.37 2.60 -10.32
C ALA A 318 -5.33 3.40 -11.64
N GLY A 319 -6.47 3.93 -12.08
CA GLY A 319 -6.51 4.90 -13.19
C GLY A 319 -6.45 4.30 -14.59
N TYR A 320 -6.57 2.97 -14.70
CA TYR A 320 -6.63 2.30 -16.00
C TYR A 320 -8.01 2.50 -16.65
N PRO A 321 -8.08 2.85 -17.93
CA PRO A 321 -9.35 2.99 -18.63
C PRO A 321 -10.00 1.62 -18.89
N ASP A 322 -11.33 1.64 -18.97
CA ASP A 322 -12.17 0.56 -19.51
C ASP A 322 -11.98 0.41 -21.03
#